data_AF-A0A1J1JJR1-F1
#
_entry.id   AF-A0A1J1JJR1-F1
#
_cell.length_a   1.000
_cell.length_b   1.000
_cell.length_c   1.000
_cell.angle_alpha   90.00
_cell.angle_beta   90.00
_cell.angle_gamma   90.00
#
_symmetry.space_group_name_H-M   'P 1'
#
loop_
_entity.id
_entity.type
_entity.pdbx_description
1 polymer ?
#
loop_
_entity_poly.entity_id
_entity_poly.type
_entity_poly.pdbx_seq_one_letter_code
_entity_poly.pdbx_strand_id
1 'polypeptide(L)'
;MKMIPLFYQKHLKSQLSLAEYLFLQILVNILQSIKNVNLERLANGIPLPIKFESRRKRIQRFLSLPNLKIEKIWLPIIKEWLSIYFTKEEIIYVAINHWVYTFACD
;
A
#
# COMPACT_ATOMS: atom_id res chain seq x y z
N MET A 1 -10.26 -9.28 -11.00
CA MET A 1 -10.15 -8.17 -10.04
C MET A 1 -9.93 -8.77 -8.66
N LYS A 2 -8.72 -8.69 -8.09
CA LYS A 2 -8.45 -9.30 -6.77
C LYS A 2 -8.78 -8.26 -5.70
N MET A 3 -9.93 -8.42 -5.04
CA MET A 3 -10.33 -7.51 -3.98
C MET A 3 -9.39 -7.65 -2.78
N ILE A 4 -9.02 -6.51 -2.21
CA ILE A 4 -8.32 -6.46 -0.92
C ILE A 4 -9.25 -7.08 0.14
N PRO A 5 -8.79 -7.98 1.03
CA PRO A 5 -9.66 -8.60 2.02
C PRO A 5 -10.35 -7.59 2.94
N LEU A 6 -11.54 -7.93 3.47
CA LEU A 6 -12.41 -6.99 4.18
C LEU A 6 -11.76 -6.28 5.37
N PHE A 7 -10.96 -6.99 6.18
CA PHE A 7 -10.32 -6.39 7.35
C PHE A 7 -9.26 -5.35 6.95
N TYR A 8 -8.48 -5.56 5.88
CA TYR A 8 -7.60 -4.54 5.32
C TYR A 8 -8.41 -3.31 4.87
N GLN A 9 -9.54 -3.51 4.20
CA GLN A 9 -10.38 -2.38 3.76
C GLN A 9 -10.88 -1.54 4.93
N LYS A 10 -11.28 -2.18 6.03
CA LYS A 10 -11.72 -1.51 7.26
C LYS A 10 -10.63 -0.59 7.83
N HIS A 11 -9.40 -1.10 7.96
CA HIS A 11 -8.26 -0.31 8.44
C HIS A 11 -7.88 0.81 7.48
N LEU A 12 -7.87 0.56 6.17
CA LEU A 12 -7.54 1.58 5.18
C LEU A 12 -8.58 2.70 5.13
N LYS A 13 -9.88 2.36 5.19
CA LYS A 13 -10.97 3.34 5.20
C LYS A 13 -11.03 4.17 6.50
N SER A 14 -10.44 3.69 7.59
CA SER A 14 -10.36 4.48 8.84
C SER A 14 -9.26 5.55 8.78
N GLN A 15 -8.24 5.36 7.92
CA GLN A 15 -7.09 6.26 7.80
C GLN A 15 -7.15 7.17 6.56
N LEU A 16 -7.92 6.80 5.55
CA LEU A 16 -7.99 7.48 4.25
C LEU A 16 -9.40 8.01 3.99
N SER A 17 -9.47 9.20 3.41
CA SER A 17 -10.73 9.69 2.81
C SER A 17 -11.19 8.76 1.68
N LEU A 18 -12.46 8.87 1.30
CA LEU A 18 -13.00 8.06 0.20
C LEU A 18 -12.20 8.21 -1.10
N ALA A 19 -11.80 9.44 -1.44
CA ALA A 19 -11.02 9.71 -2.66
C ALA A 19 -9.62 9.10 -2.60
N GLU A 20 -8.95 9.16 -1.44
CA GLU A 20 -7.64 8.55 -1.21
C GLU A 20 -7.72 7.02 -1.25
N TYR A 21 -8.77 6.44 -0.66
CA TYR A 21 -9.01 5.01 -0.69
C TYR A 21 -9.26 4.48 -2.11
N LEU A 22 -10.09 5.18 -2.90
CA LEU A 22 -10.30 4.83 -4.31
C LEU A 22 -9.01 4.95 -5.12
N PHE A 23 -8.22 5.99 -4.86
CA PHE A 23 -6.92 6.15 -5.51
C PHE A 23 -5.95 5.02 -5.13
N LEU A 24 -5.94 4.58 -3.88
CA LEU A 24 -5.17 3.42 -3.43
C LEU A 24 -5.57 2.15 -4.18
N GLN A 25 -6.88 1.90 -4.34
CA GLN A 25 -7.36 0.72 -5.05
C GLN A 25 -6.89 0.71 -6.51
N ILE A 26 -6.96 1.86 -7.19
CA ILE A 26 -6.42 2.00 -8.56
C ILE A 26 -4.92 1.74 -8.56
N LEU A 27 -4.17 2.32 -7.61
CA LEU A 27 -2.73 2.17 -7.53
C LEU A 27 -2.32 0.70 -7.27
N VAL A 28 -3.00 0.00 -6.36
CA VAL A 28 -2.78 -1.42 -6.08
C VAL A 28 -3.05 -2.28 -7.31
N ASN A 29 -4.10 -1.99 -8.07
CA ASN A 29 -4.39 -2.70 -9.31
C ASN A 29 -3.29 -2.51 -10.37
N ILE A 30 -2.77 -1.29 -10.51
CA ILE A 30 -1.64 -1.01 -11.42
C ILE A 30 -0.38 -1.70 -10.92
N LEU A 31 -0.10 -1.67 -9.61
CA LEU A 31 1.04 -2.36 -9.01
C LEU A 31 1.02 -3.87 -9.28
N GLN A 32 -0.16 -4.49 -9.22
CA GLN A 32 -0.34 -5.92 -9.52
C GLN A 32 -0.12 -6.27 -11.00
N SER A 33 -0.23 -5.30 -11.92
CA SER A 33 -0.08 -5.55 -13.36
C SER A 33 1.33 -5.28 -13.90
N ILE A 34 2.22 -4.66 -13.10
CA ILE A 34 3.58 -4.31 -13.53
C ILE A 34 4.64 -5.18 -12.83
N LYS A 35 5.60 -5.71 -13.61
CA LYS A 35 6.70 -6.53 -13.06
C LYS A 35 7.74 -5.71 -12.29
N ASN A 36 8.19 -4.58 -12.88
CA ASN A 36 9.13 -3.67 -12.22
C ASN A 36 8.42 -2.35 -11.98
N VAL A 37 8.27 -2.02 -10.70
CA VAL A 37 7.59 -0.82 -10.22
C VAL A 37 8.55 0.36 -10.31
N ASN A 38 8.24 1.32 -11.17
CA ASN A 38 8.84 2.64 -11.12
C ASN A 38 7.74 3.71 -11.23
N LEU A 39 8.06 4.93 -10.82
CA LEU A 39 7.07 6.00 -10.74
C LEU A 39 6.47 6.36 -12.11
N GLU A 40 7.26 6.22 -13.18
CA GLU A 40 6.84 6.49 -14.56
C GLU A 40 5.80 5.48 -15.05
N ARG A 41 6.01 4.19 -14.80
CA ARG A 41 5.07 3.10 -15.13
C ARG A 41 3.79 3.24 -14.33
N LEU A 42 3.89 3.61 -13.05
CA LEU A 42 2.71 3.93 -12.25
C LEU A 42 1.93 5.11 -12.83
N ALA A 43 2.61 6.21 -13.19
CA ALA A 43 1.98 7.38 -13.78
C ALA A 43 1.33 7.07 -15.15
N ASN A 44 1.96 6.23 -15.97
CA ASN A 44 1.40 5.77 -17.24
C ASN A 44 0.17 4.89 -17.07
N GLY A 45 0.15 4.03 -16.05
CA GLY A 45 -0.97 3.14 -15.76
C GLY A 45 -2.21 3.83 -15.18
N ILE A 46 -2.09 5.08 -14.69
CA ILE A 46 -3.23 5.83 -14.14
C ILE A 46 -4.19 6.24 -15.27
N PRO A 47 -5.47 5.80 -15.23
CA PRO A 47 -6.47 6.09 -16.25
C PRO A 47 -7.13 7.46 -16.03
N LEU A 48 -6.32 8.53 -15.98
CA LEU A 48 -6.83 9.90 -15.85
C LEU A 48 -6.34 10.75 -17.03
N PRO A 49 -7.23 11.51 -17.70
CA PRO A 49 -6.88 12.35 -18.85
C PRO A 49 -6.21 13.65 -18.39
N ILE A 50 -5.07 13.53 -17.73
CA ILE A 50 -4.27 14.65 -17.22
C ILE A 50 -2.82 14.50 -17.67
N LYS A 51 -2.07 15.60 -17.62
CA LYS A 51 -0.64 15.61 -17.96
C LYS A 51 0.11 14.54 -17.16
N PHE A 52 1.06 13.88 -17.81
CA PHE A 52 1.90 12.86 -17.19
C PHE A 52 2.57 13.36 -15.89
N GLU A 53 3.16 14.56 -15.93
CA GLU A 53 3.78 15.19 -14.75
C GLU A 53 2.78 15.40 -13.60
N SER A 54 1.52 15.71 -13.91
CA SER A 54 0.48 15.83 -12.89
C SER A 54 0.13 14.48 -12.27
N ARG A 55 0.12 13.39 -13.05
CA ARG A 55 -0.07 12.02 -12.54
C ARG A 55 1.08 11.63 -11.62
N ARG A 56 2.32 11.90 -12.04
CA ARG A 56 3.54 11.66 -11.26
C ARG A 56 3.50 12.40 -9.92
N LYS A 57 3.26 13.72 -9.93
CA LYS A 57 3.15 14.53 -8.72
C LYS A 57 2.03 14.07 -7.80
N ARG A 58 0.90 13.61 -8.37
CA ARG A 58 -0.22 13.07 -7.58
C ARG A 58 0.16 11.79 -6.86
N ILE A 59 0.84 10.85 -7.53
CA ILE A 59 1.35 9.63 -6.89
C ILE A 59 2.32 9.99 -5.78
N GLN A 60 3.28 10.88 -6.03
CA GLN A 60 4.25 11.30 -5.02
C GLN A 60 3.56 11.88 -3.79
N ARG A 61 2.66 12.84 -3.97
CA ARG A 61 1.89 13.45 -2.88
C ARG A 61 1.09 12.42 -2.09
N PHE A 62 0.47 11.47 -2.79
CA PHE A 62 -0.27 10.38 -2.16
C PHE A 62 0.64 9.50 -1.31
N LEU A 63 1.78 9.04 -1.85
CA LEU A 63 2.73 8.21 -1.11
C LEU A 63 3.38 8.93 0.08
N SER A 64 3.41 10.26 0.06
CA SER A 64 3.90 11.10 1.16
C SER A 64 2.82 11.46 2.20
N LEU A 65 1.60 10.93 2.10
CA LEU A 65 0.55 11.25 3.07
C LEU A 65 0.94 10.78 4.49
N PRO A 66 0.71 11.60 5.53
CA PRO A 66 1.04 11.26 6.92
C PRO A 66 0.20 10.10 7.47
N ASN A 67 -0.88 9.74 6.77
CA ASN A 67 -1.74 8.61 7.13
C ASN A 67 -1.27 7.29 6.51
N LEU A 68 -0.38 7.33 5.51
CA LEU A 68 0.24 6.15 4.90
C LEU A 68 1.48 5.65 5.65
N LYS A 69 1.65 6.04 6.91
CA LYS A 69 2.73 5.55 7.77
C LYS A 69 2.53 4.09 8.15
N ILE A 70 3.65 3.39 8.29
CA ILE A 70 3.68 1.98 8.71
C ILE A 70 2.96 1.78 10.04
N GLU A 71 3.19 2.67 11.01
CA GLU A 71 2.58 2.60 12.33
C GLU A 71 1.05 2.65 12.29
N LYS A 72 0.48 3.45 11.38
CA LYS A 72 -0.96 3.70 11.31
C LYS A 72 -1.72 2.66 10.50
N ILE A 73 -1.09 2.10 9.48
CA ILE A 73 -1.75 1.13 8.59
C ILE A 73 -1.31 -0.29 8.92
N TRP A 74 0.00 -0.57 8.93
CA TRP A 74 0.49 -1.94 9.03
C TRP A 74 0.33 -2.51 10.44
N LEU A 75 0.58 -1.74 11.50
CA LEU A 75 0.47 -2.29 12.88
C LEU A 75 -0.97 -2.72 13.23
N PRO A 76 -2.03 -1.93 12.99
CA PRO A 76 -3.40 -2.36 13.27
C PRO A 76 -3.83 -3.58 12.44
N ILE A 77 -3.40 -3.63 11.18
CA ILE A 77 -3.68 -4.74 10.27
C ILE A 77 -2.99 -6.02 10.76
N ILE A 78 -1.72 -5.96 11.13
CA ILE A 78 -0.97 -7.12 11.67
C ILE A 78 -1.61 -7.58 12.97
N LYS A 79 -2.01 -6.66 13.85
CA LYS A 79 -2.68 -7.01 15.11
C LYS A 79 -4.00 -7.74 14.87
N GLU A 80 -4.85 -7.24 13.97
CA GLU A 80 -6.12 -7.91 13.64
C GLU A 80 -5.87 -9.24 12.92
N TRP A 81 -4.91 -9.30 12.00
CA TRP A 81 -4.49 -10.53 11.34
C TRP A 81 -4.03 -11.60 12.34
N LEU A 82 -3.14 -11.25 13.28
CA LEU A 82 -2.70 -12.18 14.33
C LEU A 82 -3.87 -12.70 15.16
N SER A 83 -4.84 -11.83 15.50
CA SER A 83 -6.02 -12.25 16.26
C SER A 83 -7.01 -13.14 15.49
N ILE A 84 -7.01 -13.07 14.15
CA ILE A 84 -7.87 -13.91 13.30
C ILE A 84 -7.30 -15.32 13.17
N TYR A 85 -5.97 -15.44 13.06
CA TYR A 85 -5.32 -16.70 12.71
C TYR A 85 -4.67 -17.42 13.88
N PHE A 86 -4.44 -16.76 15.00
CA PHE A 86 -3.78 -17.35 16.16
C PHE A 86 -4.56 -17.10 17.44
N THR A 87 -4.51 -18.08 18.35
CA THR A 87 -5.04 -17.94 19.70
C THR A 87 -3.98 -17.32 20.62
N LYS A 88 -4.42 -16.74 21.75
CA LYS A 88 -3.52 -15.99 22.66
C LYS A 88 -2.43 -16.85 23.31
N GLU A 89 -2.60 -18.17 23.34
CA GLU A 89 -1.73 -19.11 24.03
C GLU A 89 -0.76 -19.84 23.10
N GLU A 90 -0.84 -19.61 21.78
CA GLU A 90 0.02 -20.25 20.80
C GLU A 90 1.36 -19.51 20.65
N ILE A 91 2.46 -20.28 20.65
CA ILE A 91 3.80 -19.76 20.33
C ILE A 91 3.87 -19.55 18.82
N ILE A 92 4.11 -18.31 18.41
CA ILE A 92 4.24 -17.94 16.99
C ILE A 92 5.72 -17.74 16.67
N TYR A 93 6.22 -18.49 15.69
CA TYR A 93 7.57 -18.28 15.15
C TYR A 93 7.51 -17.25 14.02
N VAL A 94 8.06 -16.06 14.26
CA VAL A 94 8.13 -14.99 13.25
C VAL A 94 9.49 -15.03 12.56
N ALA A 95 9.51 -15.38 11.27
CA ALA A 95 10.69 -15.25 10.44
C ALA A 95 10.77 -13.82 9.91
N ILE A 96 11.73 -13.03 10.40
CA ILE A 96 12.05 -11.70 9.86
C ILE A 96 13.30 -11.83 9.00
N ASN A 97 13.19 -11.51 7.72
CA ASN A 97 14.36 -11.40 6.85
C ASN A 97 14.79 -9.94 6.71
N HIS A 98 16.10 -9.69 6.84
CA HIS A 98 16.66 -8.37 6.62
C HIS A 98 17.08 -8.25 5.15
N TRP A 99 16.24 -7.68 4.30
CA TRP A 99 16.68 -7.24 2.98
C TRP A 99 17.34 -5.87 3.13
N VAL A 100 18.66 -5.82 2.91
CA VAL A 100 19.38 -4.54 2.81
C VAL A 100 19.03 -3.92 1.45
N TYR A 101 18.25 -2.85 1.45
CA TYR A 101 18.05 -2.02 0.26
C TYR A 101 19.21 -1.03 0.18
N THR A 102 20.26 -1.35 -0.58
CA THR A 102 21.25 -0.36 -1.00
C THR A 102 20.64 0.48 -2.11
N PHE A 103 20.29 1.72 -1.79
CA PHE A 103 20.02 2.73 -2.81
C PHE A 103 21.37 3.10 -3.45
N ALA A 104 21.65 2.57 -4.63
CA ALA A 104 22.67 3.13 -5.49
C ALA A 104 22.16 4.51 -5.95
N CYS A 105 22.75 5.58 -5.43
CA CYS A 105 22.66 6.89 -6.04
C CYS A 105 23.63 6.89 -7.22
N ASP A 106 23.09 6.84 -8.45
CA ASP A 106 23.78 7.31 -9.65
C ASP A 106 23.54 8.82 -9.82
#